data_AF-Z9JK63-F1
#
_entry.id   AF-Z9JK63-F1
#
_cell.length_a   1.000
_cell.length_b   1.000
_cell.length_c   1.000
_cell.angle_alpha   90.00
_cell.angle_beta   90.00
_cell.angle_gamma   90.00
#
_symmetry.space_group_name_H-M   'P 1'
#
loop_
_entity.id
_entity.type
_entity.pdbx_description
1 polymer ?
#
loop_
_entity_poly.entity_id
_entity_poly.type
_entity_poly.pdbx_seq_one_letter_code
_entity_poly.pdbx_strand_id
1 'polypeptide(L)'
;MSLHTARIVIVGAGLSGLYAAYLLARQGVTDYVVLEAREAPGGRIASADASGQVVSHGAAQASPVDRFDLGPAWFWPGYQRELGRLIENVFEQLSPVTHERLDSLLRPEKAGNEESGADAHEEAIGSAPAVLLKLRGSPGRPSLASMQDELAKLELIRGIELPADLFDGTSPRDLERCRQRVSVEVPRGLRRHPDVARITWLAAFVYLRARSLTDDLVDLLIETIHQIGARAERKVERELLEDLKRVSGKQNLLFNLADATLTQPDGVVRDVVFPVVDEQKLRDLVKEWKATGPTYRTTLRTVIRNSYQGHYRRMVPTLLAALQFRSNNDRHRPVMDALDLVKRFVDTKVHTFPPDEDVPLDGVVRGLWREAVMEKDAVGRDRVNRVTYEIAALEALRERLRCKEVWVVGANRYRNPDDDLPADFDLNRKDYYRALNLPLDAERFIADLQAEMGDTLSTFMKKSCRRCRNASIRRKTSQFDWLTEISAVPAYNL
;
A
#
# COMPACT_ATOMS: atom_id res chain seq x y z
N MET A 1 29.49 -30.84 40.42
CA MET A 1 29.82 -30.18 39.15
C MET A 1 31.27 -30.46 38.85
N SER A 2 31.55 -31.24 37.80
CA SER A 2 32.92 -31.44 37.31
C SER A 2 33.36 -30.14 36.62
N LEU A 3 34.45 -29.53 37.08
CA LEU A 3 35.05 -28.37 36.42
C LEU A 3 35.69 -28.86 35.11
N HIS A 4 34.97 -28.70 33.99
CA HIS A 4 35.55 -28.85 32.66
C HIS A 4 36.57 -27.74 32.46
N THR A 5 37.85 -28.04 32.66
CA THR A 5 38.95 -27.16 32.29
C THR A 5 39.08 -27.18 30.78
N ALA A 6 38.80 -26.05 30.12
CA ALA A 6 38.99 -25.87 28.68
C ALA A 6 40.33 -25.14 28.42
N ARG A 7 41.23 -25.70 27.61
CA ARG A 7 42.52 -25.05 27.26
C ARG A 7 42.39 -23.96 26.19
N ILE A 8 41.39 -24.06 25.33
CA ILE A 8 41.17 -23.14 24.21
C ILE A 8 39.75 -22.59 24.25
N VAL A 9 39.60 -21.27 24.17
CA VAL A 9 38.31 -20.59 24.09
C VAL A 9 38.16 -19.97 22.71
N ILE A 10 37.13 -20.37 21.98
CA ILE A 10 36.73 -19.78 20.70
C ILE A 10 35.54 -18.85 20.97
N VAL A 11 35.70 -17.57 20.67
CA VAL A 11 34.64 -16.56 20.86
C VAL A 11 33.90 -16.33 19.54
N GLY A 12 32.61 -16.68 19.52
CA GLY A 12 31.69 -16.65 18.40
C GLY A 12 31.53 -18.00 17.70
N ALA A 13 30.31 -18.52 17.62
CA ALA A 13 29.92 -19.71 16.86
C ALA A 13 29.41 -19.36 15.45
N GLY A 14 29.99 -18.35 14.80
CA GLY A 14 29.84 -18.13 13.36
C GLY A 14 30.64 -19.15 12.53
N LEU A 15 30.54 -19.10 11.20
CA LEU A 15 31.26 -20.02 10.29
C LEU A 15 32.75 -20.17 10.63
N SER A 16 33.43 -19.06 10.91
CA SER A 16 34.86 -19.07 11.26
C SER A 16 35.15 -19.77 12.58
N GLY A 17 34.35 -19.55 13.62
CA GLY A 17 34.53 -20.18 14.93
C GLY A 17 34.18 -21.67 14.93
N LEU A 18 33.10 -22.04 14.23
CA LEU A 18 32.73 -23.44 14.02
C LEU A 18 33.77 -24.19 13.18
N TYR A 19 34.33 -23.53 12.15
CA TYR A 19 35.39 -24.13 11.34
C TYR A 19 36.70 -24.28 12.13
N ALA A 20 37.05 -23.30 12.98
CA ALA A 20 38.18 -23.43 13.89
C ALA A 20 38.01 -24.59 14.86
N ALA A 21 36.82 -24.74 15.47
CA ALA A 21 36.47 -25.88 16.32
C ALA A 21 36.59 -27.22 15.58
N TYR A 22 36.07 -27.29 14.35
CA TYR A 22 36.17 -28.47 13.49
C TYR A 22 37.63 -28.87 13.20
N LEU A 23 38.50 -27.89 12.90
CA LEU A 23 39.92 -28.15 12.64
C LEU A 23 40.65 -28.65 13.89
N LEU A 24 40.37 -28.08 15.07
CA LEU A 24 40.94 -28.56 16.35
C LEU A 24 40.51 -30.01 16.63
N ALA A 25 39.22 -30.32 16.45
CA ALA A 25 38.71 -31.68 16.63
C ALA A 25 39.38 -32.68 15.68
N ARG A 26 39.59 -32.31 14.41
CA ARG A 26 40.30 -33.15 13.44
C ARG A 26 41.76 -33.43 13.80
N GLN A 27 42.40 -32.53 14.54
CA GLN A 27 43.76 -32.72 15.05
C GLN A 27 43.80 -33.43 16.42
N GLY A 28 42.66 -33.93 16.91
CA GLY A 28 42.57 -34.62 18.20
C GLY A 28 42.58 -33.70 19.41
N VAL A 29 42.48 -32.38 19.20
CA VAL A 29 42.34 -31.41 20.28
C VAL A 29 40.87 -31.29 20.64
N THR A 30 40.47 -31.89 21.76
CA THR A 30 39.07 -31.91 22.23
C THR A 30 38.82 -30.98 23.41
N ASP A 31 39.88 -30.35 23.91
CA ASP A 31 39.89 -29.51 25.11
C ASP A 31 39.70 -28.03 24.73
N TYR A 32 38.54 -27.74 24.12
CA TYR A 32 38.15 -26.39 23.72
C TYR A 32 36.67 -26.13 24.00
N VAL A 33 36.32 -24.85 24.15
CA VAL A 33 34.93 -24.38 24.27
C VAL A 33 34.64 -23.31 23.23
N VAL A 34 33.45 -23.34 22.64
CA VAL A 34 32.94 -22.29 21.77
C VAL A 34 31.89 -21.50 22.53
N LEU A 35 32.10 -20.20 22.66
CA LEU A 35 31.18 -19.28 23.34
C LEU A 35 30.45 -18.45 22.30
N GLU A 36 29.13 -18.53 22.25
CA GLU A 36 28.29 -17.73 21.36
C GLU A 36 27.40 -16.80 22.19
N ALA A 37 27.27 -15.55 21.75
CA ALA A 37 26.45 -14.55 22.44
C ALA A 37 24.97 -14.71 22.12
N ARG A 38 24.63 -15.29 20.95
CA ARG A 38 23.26 -15.55 20.50
C ARG A 38 22.77 -16.92 20.96
N GLU A 39 21.44 -17.09 21.00
CA GLU A 39 20.83 -18.39 21.30
C GLU A 39 21.08 -19.46 20.22
N ALA A 40 21.40 -19.04 18.98
CA ALA A 40 21.66 -19.93 17.87
C ALA A 40 23.06 -19.71 17.25
N PRO A 41 23.81 -20.78 16.92
CA PRO A 41 25.07 -20.69 16.18
C PRO A 41 24.82 -20.39 14.69
N GLY A 42 25.87 -20.03 13.96
CA GLY A 42 25.85 -19.68 12.52
C GLY A 42 26.24 -18.22 12.25
N GLY A 43 26.08 -17.35 13.24
CA GLY A 43 26.49 -15.95 13.17
C GLY A 43 25.70 -15.19 12.10
N ARG A 44 26.37 -14.84 11.00
CA ARG A 44 25.71 -14.24 9.83
C ARG A 44 24.94 -15.28 9.02
N ILE A 45 25.27 -16.58 9.06
CA ILE A 45 24.48 -17.62 8.39
C ILE A 45 23.27 -17.91 9.28
N ALA A 46 22.14 -17.28 9.00
CA ALA A 46 20.91 -17.39 9.77
C ALA A 46 19.74 -17.49 8.82
N SER A 47 18.74 -18.33 9.11
CA SER A 47 17.50 -18.35 8.33
C SER A 47 16.36 -17.81 9.17
N ALA A 48 15.39 -17.12 8.57
CA ALA A 48 14.13 -16.74 9.20
C ALA A 48 12.94 -17.42 8.53
N ASP A 49 11.86 -17.62 9.26
CA ASP A 49 10.60 -18.09 8.71
C ASP A 49 9.80 -16.96 8.05
N ALA A 50 8.64 -17.28 7.46
CA ALA A 50 7.74 -16.30 6.87
C ALA A 50 7.19 -15.25 7.86
N SER A 51 7.29 -15.49 9.17
CA SER A 51 6.94 -14.53 10.22
C SER A 51 8.12 -13.64 10.65
N GLY A 52 9.30 -13.86 10.07
CA GLY A 52 10.53 -13.14 10.38
C GLY A 52 11.26 -13.66 11.62
N GLN A 53 10.85 -14.80 12.20
CA GLN A 53 11.54 -15.40 13.33
C GLN A 53 12.74 -16.23 12.87
N VAL A 54 13.89 -16.06 13.54
CA VAL A 54 15.11 -16.83 13.23
C VAL A 54 14.91 -18.30 13.56
N VAL A 55 15.04 -19.16 12.55
CA VAL A 55 14.87 -20.61 12.66
C VAL A 55 16.24 -21.28 12.76
N SER A 56 16.45 -22.07 13.81
CA SER A 56 17.66 -22.86 13.99
C SER A 56 17.73 -24.02 12.98
N HIS A 57 18.95 -24.32 12.49
CA HIS A 57 19.20 -25.31 11.43
C HIS A 57 18.92 -26.80 11.80
N GLY A 58 18.15 -27.06 12.85
CA GLY A 58 17.75 -28.41 13.30
C GLY A 58 16.29 -28.55 13.73
N ALA A 59 15.47 -27.50 13.62
CA ALA A 59 14.04 -27.59 13.97
C ALA A 59 13.27 -28.44 12.94
N ALA A 60 12.85 -29.63 13.35
CA ALA A 60 12.16 -30.63 12.53
C ALA A 60 10.72 -30.25 12.13
N GLN A 61 10.21 -29.07 12.54
CA GLN A 61 8.79 -28.72 12.43
C GLN A 61 8.47 -27.59 11.44
N ALA A 62 9.46 -26.93 10.82
CA ALA A 62 9.20 -25.87 9.84
C ALA A 62 9.41 -26.36 8.40
N SER A 63 8.38 -26.20 7.56
CA SER A 63 8.39 -26.53 6.13
C SER A 63 9.61 -25.92 5.42
N PRO A 64 10.35 -26.66 4.57
CA PRO A 64 11.51 -26.13 3.85
C PRO A 64 11.19 -24.94 2.93
N VAL A 65 9.92 -24.78 2.58
CA VAL A 65 9.42 -23.76 1.64
C VAL A 65 9.43 -22.35 2.26
N ASP A 66 9.35 -22.25 3.59
CA ASP A 66 9.16 -20.99 4.31
C ASP A 66 10.43 -20.51 5.03
N ARG A 67 11.63 -20.78 4.50
CA ARG A 67 12.89 -20.32 5.10
C ARG A 67 13.62 -19.31 4.21
N PHE A 68 13.95 -18.16 4.78
CA PHE A 68 14.70 -17.06 4.16
C PHE A 68 16.10 -16.97 4.74
N ASP A 69 17.14 -17.08 3.92
CA ASP A 69 18.52 -16.92 4.38
C ASP A 69 18.81 -15.42 4.63
N LEU A 70 19.00 -15.05 5.89
CA LEU A 70 19.40 -13.72 6.37
C LEU A 70 20.93 -13.53 6.31
N GLY A 71 21.65 -14.53 5.80
CA GLY A 71 23.10 -14.62 5.81
C GLY A 71 23.81 -14.56 4.47
N PRO A 72 25.03 -15.10 4.38
CA PRO A 72 25.88 -14.87 3.23
C PRO A 72 25.31 -15.65 2.04
N ALA A 73 24.53 -14.93 1.24
CA ALA A 73 24.09 -15.34 -0.08
C ALA A 73 25.31 -15.33 -1.00
N TRP A 74 26.19 -16.31 -0.89
CA TRP A 74 27.22 -16.54 -1.88
C TRP A 74 26.55 -16.95 -3.19
N PHE A 75 26.97 -16.37 -4.31
CA PHE A 75 26.58 -16.85 -5.63
C PHE A 75 27.71 -17.77 -6.09
N TRP A 76 27.40 -19.05 -6.24
CA TRP A 76 28.33 -20.03 -6.77
C TRP A 76 27.75 -20.60 -8.06
N PRO A 77 28.14 -20.08 -9.24
CA PRO A 77 27.57 -20.48 -10.52
C PRO A 77 27.65 -22.00 -10.75
N GLY A 78 28.69 -22.66 -10.23
CA GLY A 78 28.86 -24.12 -10.34
C GLY A 78 27.79 -24.95 -9.60
N TYR A 79 27.20 -24.40 -8.54
CA TYR A 79 26.14 -25.06 -7.75
C TYR A 79 24.74 -24.53 -8.10
N GLN A 80 24.63 -23.24 -8.43
CA GLN A 80 23.37 -22.56 -8.73
C GLN A 80 23.27 -22.28 -10.24
N ARG A 81 23.25 -23.35 -11.04
CA ARG A 81 23.38 -23.25 -12.51
C ARG A 81 22.26 -22.44 -13.17
N GLU A 82 21.02 -22.58 -12.69
CA GLU A 82 19.87 -21.83 -13.21
C GLU A 82 20.02 -20.33 -12.94
N LEU A 83 20.37 -19.97 -11.69
CA LEU A 83 20.67 -18.58 -11.33
C LEU A 83 21.88 -18.04 -12.09
N GLY A 84 22.88 -18.88 -12.38
CA GLY A 84 24.03 -18.52 -13.19
C GLY A 84 23.66 -18.16 -14.63
N ARG A 85 22.84 -18.99 -15.29
CA ARG A 85 22.30 -18.69 -16.63
C ARG A 85 21.47 -17.42 -16.63
N LEU A 86 20.62 -17.21 -15.61
CA LEU A 86 19.86 -15.97 -15.47
C LEU A 86 20.80 -14.76 -15.39
N ILE A 87 21.86 -14.86 -14.59
CA ILE A 87 22.83 -13.77 -14.41
C ILE A 87 23.56 -13.43 -15.71
N GLU A 88 23.97 -14.45 -16.48
CA GLU A 88 24.60 -14.28 -17.79
C GLU A 88 23.63 -13.68 -18.81
N ASN A 89 22.42 -14.24 -18.94
CA ASN A 89 21.41 -13.76 -19.89
C ASN A 89 21.02 -12.30 -19.66
N VAL A 90 20.79 -11.90 -18.40
CA VAL A 90 20.44 -10.51 -18.07
C VAL A 90 21.60 -9.57 -18.39
N PHE A 91 22.84 -9.98 -18.11
CA PHE A 91 24.01 -9.17 -18.41
C PHE A 91 24.17 -8.92 -19.92
N GLU A 92 23.98 -9.95 -20.74
CA GLU A 92 24.12 -9.89 -22.20
C GLU A 92 23.02 -9.04 -22.88
N GLN A 93 21.82 -8.97 -22.30
CA GLN A 93 20.72 -8.14 -22.81
C GLN A 93 20.92 -6.64 -22.54
N LEU A 94 21.81 -6.28 -21.61
CA LEU A 94 22.04 -4.89 -21.25
C LEU A 94 23.12 -4.26 -22.13
N SER A 95 22.87 -3.02 -22.58
CA SER A 95 23.85 -2.26 -23.36
C SER A 95 25.08 -1.88 -22.52
N PRO A 96 26.26 -1.66 -23.14
CA PRO A 96 27.44 -1.17 -22.42
C PRO A 96 27.20 0.16 -21.68
N VAL A 97 26.36 1.04 -22.25
CA VAL A 97 25.98 2.31 -21.62
C VAL A 97 25.16 2.06 -20.36
N THR A 98 24.24 1.10 -20.40
CA THR A 98 23.44 0.69 -19.23
C THR A 98 24.31 0.06 -18.16
N HIS A 99 25.32 -0.74 -18.54
CA HIS A 99 26.32 -1.27 -17.59
C HIS A 99 27.04 -0.14 -16.87
N GLU A 100 27.55 0.86 -17.61
CA GLU A 100 28.24 2.02 -17.02
C GLU A 100 27.34 2.82 -16.06
N ARG A 101 26.08 3.06 -16.46
CA ARG A 101 25.09 3.75 -15.62
C ARG A 101 24.80 2.99 -14.33
N LEU A 102 24.63 1.67 -14.41
CA LEU A 102 24.45 0.81 -13.22
C LEU A 102 25.67 0.88 -12.30
N ASP A 103 26.88 0.76 -12.86
CA ASP A 103 28.12 0.82 -12.08
C ASP A 103 28.35 2.21 -11.45
N SER A 104 27.88 3.27 -12.09
CA SER A 104 27.96 4.64 -11.57
C SER A 104 27.22 4.81 -10.24
N LEU A 105 26.19 4.00 -9.97
CA LEU A 105 25.46 4.01 -8.70
C LEU A 105 26.35 3.70 -7.49
N LEU A 106 27.46 2.98 -7.72
CA LEU A 106 28.41 2.60 -6.67
C LEU A 106 29.41 3.71 -6.34
N ARG A 107 29.32 4.86 -7.02
CA ARG A 107 30.18 6.03 -6.86
C ARG A 107 29.36 7.23 -6.37
N PRO A 108 30.01 8.26 -5.81
CA PRO A 108 29.33 9.52 -5.51
C PRO A 108 28.78 10.18 -6.77
N GLU A 109 27.71 10.96 -6.65
CA GLU A 109 27.21 11.81 -7.72
C GLU A 109 28.35 12.74 -8.19
N LYS A 110 28.64 12.77 -9.50
CA LYS A 110 29.58 13.76 -10.04
C LYS A 110 28.91 15.13 -9.92
N ALA A 111 29.44 16.01 -9.09
CA ALA A 111 29.03 17.41 -9.10
C ALA A 111 29.24 17.95 -10.52
N GLY A 112 28.17 18.44 -11.15
CA GLY A 112 28.24 19.02 -12.49
C GLY A 112 29.23 20.20 -12.51
N ASN A 113 29.96 20.32 -13.62
CA ASN A 113 30.97 21.35 -13.90
C ASN A 113 30.66 22.73 -13.29
N GLU A 114 31.46 23.14 -12.30
CA GLU A 114 31.92 24.52 -12.19
C GLU A 114 33.43 24.49 -12.42
N GLU A 115 33.85 25.10 -13.53
CA GLU A 115 35.24 25.49 -13.72
C GLU A 115 35.60 26.49 -12.62
N SER A 116 36.39 26.08 -11.65
CA SER A 116 37.27 26.98 -10.93
C SER A 116 38.48 26.18 -10.47
N GLY A 117 39.62 26.54 -11.08
CA GLY A 117 40.89 25.89 -10.83
C GLY A 117 41.54 26.28 -9.51
N ALA A 118 42.67 25.60 -9.30
CA ALA A 118 43.75 25.83 -8.36
C ALA A 118 43.53 25.36 -6.90
N ASP A 119 44.32 24.33 -6.59
CA ASP A 119 45.02 24.04 -5.33
C ASP A 119 44.23 23.95 -4.03
N ALA A 120 44.05 22.70 -3.57
CA ALA A 120 44.11 22.39 -2.14
C ALA A 120 44.54 20.93 -1.93
N HIS A 121 45.70 20.75 -1.30
CA HIS A 121 46.13 19.49 -0.71
C HIS A 121 45.22 19.10 0.47
N GLU A 122 44.82 17.83 0.48
CA GLU A 122 44.43 16.97 1.61
C GLU A 122 43.89 17.61 2.90
N GLU A 123 42.56 17.55 3.06
CA GLU A 123 41.95 17.01 4.28
C GLU A 123 40.80 16.06 3.91
N ALA A 124 41.00 14.77 4.15
CA ALA A 124 40.00 13.73 3.96
C ALA A 124 38.98 13.74 5.11
N ILE A 125 37.92 14.54 4.99
CA ILE A 125 36.71 14.41 5.82
C ILE A 125 35.47 14.56 4.93
N GLY A 126 34.88 13.42 4.55
CA GLY A 126 33.52 13.36 3.99
C GLY A 126 33.41 13.29 2.45
N SER A 127 33.94 12.23 1.81
CA SER A 127 33.51 11.90 0.44
C SER A 127 31.99 11.74 0.41
N ALA A 128 31.30 12.41 -0.52
CA ALA A 128 29.87 12.27 -0.71
C ALA A 128 29.49 10.77 -0.83
N PRO A 129 28.37 10.34 -0.23
CA PRO A 129 27.96 8.94 -0.26
C PRO A 129 27.64 8.50 -1.69
N ALA A 130 27.79 7.19 -1.97
CA ALA A 130 27.42 6.65 -3.27
C ALA A 130 25.91 6.84 -3.54
N VAL A 131 25.53 7.07 -4.79
CA VAL A 131 24.13 7.27 -5.21
C VAL A 131 23.23 6.11 -4.75
N LEU A 132 23.75 4.89 -4.77
CA LEU A 132 23.04 3.70 -4.29
C LEU A 132 22.52 3.84 -2.85
N LEU A 133 23.24 4.53 -1.96
CA LEU A 133 22.80 4.73 -0.58
C LEU A 133 21.58 5.64 -0.49
N LYS A 134 21.50 6.67 -1.35
CA LYS A 134 20.32 7.53 -1.51
C LYS A 134 19.10 6.72 -1.99
N LEU A 135 19.31 5.82 -2.96
CA LEU A 135 18.25 4.96 -3.50
C LEU A 135 17.72 3.93 -2.49
N ARG A 136 18.54 3.47 -1.54
CA ARG A 136 18.12 2.55 -0.46
C ARG A 136 17.26 3.21 0.61
N GLY A 137 17.28 4.54 0.73
CA GLY A 137 16.53 5.24 1.77
C GLY A 137 15.02 5.13 1.58
N SER A 138 14.31 4.75 2.65
CA SER A 138 12.83 4.71 2.70
C SER A 138 12.20 6.09 2.51
N PRO A 139 10.94 6.16 2.06
CA PRO A 139 10.20 7.41 2.02
C PRO A 139 10.08 8.05 3.40
N GLY A 140 10.27 9.37 3.47
CA GLY A 140 10.01 10.17 4.66
C GLY A 140 8.51 10.37 4.92
N ARG A 141 8.17 11.11 5.98
CA ARG A 141 6.76 11.49 6.25
C ARG A 141 6.15 12.22 5.05
N PRO A 142 4.85 12.05 4.73
CA PRO A 142 4.20 12.76 3.63
C PRO A 142 4.38 14.27 3.74
N SER A 143 5.18 14.83 2.84
CA SER A 143 5.50 16.26 2.77
C SER A 143 5.93 16.62 1.35
N LEU A 144 5.91 17.91 0.99
CA LEU A 144 6.42 18.37 -0.30
C LEU A 144 7.89 17.98 -0.51
N ALA A 145 8.72 18.07 0.53
CA ALA A 145 10.14 17.72 0.46
C ALA A 145 10.32 16.21 0.24
N SER A 146 9.66 15.37 1.05
CA SER A 146 9.71 13.91 0.89
C SER A 146 9.23 13.48 -0.50
N MET A 147 8.18 14.13 -1.03
CA MET A 147 7.69 13.88 -2.38
C MET A 147 8.74 14.20 -3.45
N GLN A 148 9.38 15.37 -3.35
CA GLN A 148 10.44 15.78 -4.27
C GLN A 148 11.63 14.81 -4.22
N ASP A 149 11.99 14.33 -3.04
CA ASP A 149 13.05 13.33 -2.86
C ASP A 149 12.71 12.00 -3.54
N GLU A 150 11.49 11.48 -3.36
CA GLU A 150 11.05 10.24 -4.02
C GLU A 150 10.98 10.38 -5.54
N LEU A 151 10.50 11.53 -6.04
CA LEU A 151 10.50 11.84 -7.48
C LEU A 151 11.93 11.89 -8.03
N ALA A 152 12.86 12.54 -7.33
CA ALA A 152 14.25 12.61 -7.75
C ALA A 152 14.91 11.21 -7.79
N LYS A 153 14.61 10.34 -6.83
CA LYS A 153 15.07 8.94 -6.84
C LYS A 153 14.51 8.17 -8.04
N LEU A 154 13.22 8.37 -8.35
CA LEU A 154 12.58 7.72 -9.49
C LEU A 154 13.18 8.19 -10.82
N GLU A 155 13.44 9.48 -10.99
CA GLU A 155 14.09 10.03 -12.18
C GLU A 155 15.54 9.53 -12.34
N LEU A 156 16.31 9.45 -11.25
CA LEU A 156 17.64 8.83 -11.27
C LEU A 156 17.59 7.38 -11.76
N ILE A 157 16.60 6.60 -11.32
CA ILE A 157 16.42 5.22 -11.73
C ILE A 157 15.97 5.11 -13.20
N ARG A 158 15.04 5.98 -13.64
CA ARG A 158 14.58 6.02 -15.04
C ARG A 158 15.72 6.34 -16.00
N GLY A 159 16.64 7.24 -15.61
CA GLY A 159 17.83 7.57 -16.39
C GLY A 159 18.82 6.43 -16.60
N ILE A 160 18.65 5.29 -15.92
CA ILE A 160 19.44 4.07 -16.17
C ILE A 160 19.01 3.42 -17.49
N GLU A 161 17.74 3.58 -17.88
CA GLU A 161 17.13 3.03 -19.10
C GLU A 161 17.25 1.49 -19.16
N LEU A 162 16.77 0.80 -18.13
CA LEU A 162 16.60 -0.66 -18.19
C LEU A 162 15.51 -1.03 -19.21
N PRO A 163 15.71 -2.08 -20.04
CA PRO A 163 14.63 -2.63 -20.86
C PRO A 163 13.43 -3.04 -20.00
N ALA A 164 12.22 -2.75 -20.45
CA ALA A 164 11.00 -2.98 -19.69
C ALA A 164 10.71 -4.47 -19.46
N ASP A 165 11.12 -5.30 -20.42
CA ASP A 165 10.95 -6.75 -20.53
C ASP A 165 12.17 -7.54 -20.04
N LEU A 166 13.22 -6.86 -19.52
CA LEU A 166 14.49 -7.48 -19.11
C LEU A 166 14.33 -8.69 -18.17
N PHE A 167 13.28 -8.67 -17.36
CA PHE A 167 13.02 -9.69 -16.34
C PHE A 167 11.72 -10.47 -16.60
N ASP A 168 11.18 -10.42 -17.81
CA ASP A 168 10.02 -11.22 -18.18
C ASP A 168 10.33 -12.72 -18.07
N GLY A 169 9.40 -13.48 -17.49
CA GLY A 169 9.60 -14.91 -17.19
C GLY A 169 10.63 -15.19 -16.08
N THR A 170 11.23 -14.17 -15.45
CA THR A 170 12.15 -14.37 -14.32
C THR A 170 11.38 -14.62 -13.04
N SER A 171 11.81 -15.62 -12.26
CA SER A 171 11.25 -15.91 -10.95
C SER A 171 11.37 -14.70 -10.00
N PRO A 172 10.26 -14.24 -9.37
CA PRO A 172 10.30 -13.17 -8.38
C PRO A 172 11.27 -13.45 -7.22
N ARG A 173 11.47 -14.73 -6.88
CA ARG A 173 12.39 -15.17 -5.82
C ARG A 173 13.85 -14.89 -6.18
N ASP A 174 14.24 -15.09 -7.43
CA ASP A 174 15.61 -14.87 -7.89
C ASP A 174 15.92 -13.38 -8.03
N LEU A 175 14.95 -12.59 -8.50
CA LEU A 175 15.04 -11.13 -8.49
C LEU A 175 15.23 -10.58 -7.09
N GLU A 176 14.42 -11.05 -6.14
CA GLU A 176 14.49 -10.61 -4.75
C GLU A 176 15.82 -11.01 -4.11
N ARG A 177 16.34 -12.21 -4.41
CA ARG A 177 17.68 -12.64 -3.98
C ARG A 177 18.77 -11.71 -4.52
N CYS A 178 18.66 -11.26 -5.77
CA CYS A 178 19.60 -10.31 -6.37
C CYS A 178 19.51 -8.92 -5.69
N ARG A 179 18.30 -8.40 -5.49
CA ARG A 179 18.05 -7.12 -4.78
C ARG A 179 18.57 -7.13 -3.35
N GLN A 180 18.41 -8.25 -2.63
CA GLN A 180 18.88 -8.39 -1.25
C GLN A 180 20.40 -8.26 -1.15
N ARG A 181 21.16 -8.84 -2.08
CA ARG A 181 22.63 -8.69 -2.15
C ARG A 181 23.03 -7.23 -2.23
N VAL A 182 22.39 -6.49 -3.15
CA VAL A 182 22.61 -5.05 -3.27
C VAL A 182 22.22 -4.33 -2.00
N SER A 183 21.12 -4.70 -1.34
CA SER A 183 20.60 -3.98 -0.17
C SER A 183 21.50 -4.06 1.06
N VAL A 184 22.17 -5.21 1.27
CA VAL A 184 22.97 -5.46 2.49
C VAL A 184 24.44 -5.07 2.33
N GLU A 185 24.99 -5.17 1.13
CA GLU A 185 26.43 -4.96 0.92
C GLU A 185 26.77 -3.48 0.73
N VAL A 186 27.91 -3.05 1.27
CA VAL A 186 28.41 -1.66 1.06
C VAL A 186 28.90 -1.47 -0.38
N PRO A 187 28.83 -0.28 -0.98
CA PRO A 187 29.20 -0.06 -2.39
C PRO A 187 30.62 -0.51 -2.76
N ARG A 188 31.59 -0.39 -1.83
CA ARG A 188 32.96 -0.90 -2.03
C ARG A 188 33.01 -2.44 -2.14
N GLY A 189 32.16 -3.14 -1.40
CA GLY A 189 32.05 -4.60 -1.47
C GLY A 189 31.45 -5.02 -2.81
N LEU A 190 30.35 -4.38 -3.22
CA LEU A 190 29.70 -4.63 -4.51
C LEU A 190 30.69 -4.53 -5.69
N ARG A 191 31.58 -3.52 -5.69
CA ARG A 191 32.64 -3.35 -6.72
C ARG A 191 33.67 -4.47 -6.81
N ARG A 192 33.76 -5.37 -5.83
CA ARG A 192 34.72 -6.49 -5.82
C ARG A 192 34.18 -7.75 -6.50
N HIS A 193 32.88 -7.81 -6.77
CA HIS A 193 32.28 -8.95 -7.46
C HIS A 193 32.56 -8.90 -8.97
N PRO A 194 32.55 -10.05 -9.65
CA PRO A 194 32.61 -10.10 -11.12
C PRO A 194 31.55 -9.21 -11.75
N ASP A 195 31.91 -8.54 -12.85
CA ASP A 195 31.06 -7.56 -13.52
C ASP A 195 29.68 -8.13 -13.87
N VAL A 196 29.64 -9.34 -14.44
CA VAL A 196 28.40 -10.04 -14.81
C VAL A 196 27.42 -10.14 -13.64
N ALA A 197 27.91 -10.58 -12.49
CA ALA A 197 27.07 -10.73 -11.29
C ALA A 197 26.67 -9.36 -10.72
N ARG A 198 27.62 -8.43 -10.61
CA ARG A 198 27.41 -7.10 -10.03
C ARG A 198 26.36 -6.31 -10.81
N ILE A 199 26.50 -6.26 -12.14
CA ILE A 199 25.60 -5.52 -13.02
C ILE A 199 24.21 -6.13 -12.99
N THR A 200 24.07 -7.46 -13.05
CA THR A 200 22.75 -8.11 -12.94
C THR A 200 22.09 -7.85 -11.59
N TRP A 201 22.83 -7.89 -10.48
CA TRP A 201 22.25 -7.57 -9.17
C TRP A 201 21.81 -6.12 -9.07
N LEU A 202 22.59 -5.18 -9.59
CA LEU A 202 22.22 -3.77 -9.66
C LEU A 202 20.99 -3.55 -10.54
N ALA A 203 20.91 -4.22 -11.70
CA ALA A 203 19.75 -4.16 -12.58
C ALA A 203 18.48 -4.67 -11.86
N ALA A 204 18.55 -5.81 -11.18
CA ALA A 204 17.43 -6.36 -10.41
C ALA A 204 17.04 -5.43 -9.25
N PHE A 205 18.02 -4.84 -8.56
CA PHE A 205 17.76 -3.85 -7.51
C PHE A 205 17.03 -2.63 -8.06
N VAL A 206 17.53 -2.04 -9.14
CA VAL A 206 16.97 -0.85 -9.78
C VAL A 206 15.56 -1.14 -10.29
N TYR A 207 15.34 -2.28 -10.93
CA TYR A 207 14.04 -2.71 -11.43
C TYR A 207 13.00 -2.82 -10.31
N LEU A 208 13.32 -3.56 -9.24
CA LEU A 208 12.40 -3.69 -8.10
C LEU A 208 12.25 -2.36 -7.34
N ARG A 209 13.30 -1.54 -7.28
CA ARG A 209 13.24 -0.24 -6.60
C ARG A 209 12.40 0.76 -7.38
N ALA A 210 12.46 0.80 -8.71
CA ALA A 210 11.59 1.61 -9.55
C ALA A 210 10.11 1.33 -9.26
N ARG A 211 9.77 0.05 -9.16
CA ARG A 211 8.41 -0.42 -8.85
C ARG A 211 7.94 -0.01 -7.47
N SER A 212 8.79 -0.23 -6.46
CA SER A 212 8.51 0.22 -5.09
C SER A 212 8.32 1.73 -5.01
N LEU A 213 9.20 2.52 -5.64
CA LEU A 213 9.10 3.98 -5.63
C LEU A 213 7.82 4.48 -6.32
N THR A 214 7.45 3.83 -7.43
CA THR A 214 6.21 4.15 -8.13
C THR A 214 5.00 3.86 -7.24
N ASP A 215 4.98 2.71 -6.55
CA ASP A 215 3.91 2.40 -5.58
C ASP A 215 3.87 3.41 -4.43
N ASP A 216 5.02 3.81 -3.88
CA ASP A 216 5.13 4.75 -2.77
C ASP A 216 4.62 6.16 -3.19
N LEU A 217 4.89 6.58 -4.43
CA LEU A 217 4.35 7.83 -5.00
C LEU A 217 2.83 7.76 -5.23
N VAL A 218 2.30 6.60 -5.61
CA VAL A 218 0.85 6.39 -5.74
C VAL A 218 0.18 6.45 -4.37
N ASP A 219 0.75 5.81 -3.34
CA ASP A 219 0.24 5.89 -1.97
C ASP A 219 0.26 7.33 -1.46
N LEU A 220 1.37 8.06 -1.69
CA LEU A 220 1.47 9.48 -1.35
C LEU A 220 0.40 10.31 -2.06
N LEU A 221 0.10 10.03 -3.34
CA LEU A 221 -0.97 10.70 -4.07
C LEU A 221 -2.35 10.40 -3.46
N ILE A 222 -2.67 9.13 -3.19
CA ILE A 222 -3.94 8.69 -2.58
C ILE A 222 -4.13 9.35 -1.20
N GLU A 223 -3.07 9.39 -0.39
CA GLU A 223 -3.08 10.02 0.92
C GLU A 223 -3.24 11.54 0.80
N THR A 224 -2.52 12.18 -0.13
CA THR A 224 -2.62 13.63 -0.40
C THR A 224 -4.05 14.02 -0.77
N ILE A 225 -4.70 13.25 -1.66
CA ILE A 225 -6.08 13.48 -2.07
C ILE A 225 -7.04 13.33 -0.89
N HIS A 226 -6.85 12.28 -0.08
CA HIS A 226 -7.66 12.06 1.13
C HIS A 226 -7.54 13.20 2.14
N GLN A 227 -6.31 13.69 2.38
CA GLN A 227 -6.05 14.75 3.36
C GLN A 227 -6.64 16.11 2.98
N ILE A 228 -6.90 16.37 1.69
CA ILE A 228 -7.58 17.59 1.23
C ILE A 228 -8.99 17.68 1.86
N GLY A 229 -9.80 16.63 1.70
CA GLY A 229 -11.16 16.56 2.26
C GLY A 229 -11.15 16.42 3.77
N ALA A 230 -10.42 15.43 4.31
CA ALA A 230 -10.45 15.10 5.73
C ALA A 230 -9.96 16.24 6.65
N ARG A 231 -9.02 17.09 6.20
CA ARG A 231 -8.60 18.27 6.98
C ARG A 231 -9.61 19.40 6.89
N ALA A 232 -10.25 19.58 5.74
CA ALA A 232 -11.28 20.59 5.56
C ALA A 232 -12.52 20.28 6.38
N GLU A 233 -12.99 19.03 6.38
CA GLU A 233 -14.11 18.55 7.21
C GLU A 233 -13.84 18.83 8.69
N ARG A 234 -12.71 18.34 9.22
CA ARG A 234 -12.31 18.59 10.62
C ARG A 234 -12.25 20.08 10.97
N LYS A 235 -11.79 20.93 10.04
CA LYS A 235 -11.71 22.37 10.26
C LYS A 235 -13.11 22.98 10.35
N VAL A 236 -13.99 22.68 9.39
CA VAL A 236 -15.36 23.19 9.34
C VAL A 236 -16.18 22.69 10.53
N GLU A 237 -16.07 21.42 10.88
CA GLU A 237 -16.74 20.85 12.05
C GLU A 237 -16.31 21.54 13.34
N ARG A 238 -15.01 21.78 13.52
CA ARG A 238 -14.50 22.52 14.69
C ARG A 238 -15.05 23.95 14.75
N GLU A 239 -15.02 24.68 13.63
CA GLU A 239 -15.53 26.05 13.57
C GLU A 239 -17.03 26.11 13.87
N LEU A 240 -17.83 25.21 13.29
CA LEU A 240 -19.27 25.13 13.58
C LEU A 240 -19.56 24.73 15.04
N LEU A 241 -18.76 23.82 15.62
CA LEU A 241 -18.87 23.47 17.03
C LEU A 241 -18.53 24.66 17.95
N GLU A 242 -17.52 25.46 17.60
CA GLU A 242 -17.16 26.68 18.33
C GLU A 242 -18.26 27.74 18.24
N ASP A 243 -18.86 27.94 17.07
CA ASP A 243 -19.98 28.86 16.89
C ASP A 243 -21.24 28.39 17.64
N LEU A 244 -21.52 27.08 17.65
CA LEU A 244 -22.60 26.51 18.46
C LEU A 244 -22.37 26.70 19.97
N LYS A 245 -21.14 26.53 20.46
CA LYS A 245 -20.79 26.76 21.87
C LYS A 245 -20.97 28.22 22.30
N ARG A 246 -20.81 29.17 21.36
CA ARG A 246 -21.00 30.61 21.63
C ARG A 246 -22.47 31.02 21.77
N VAL A 247 -23.41 30.23 21.24
CA VAL A 247 -24.85 30.48 21.41
C VAL A 247 -25.33 29.87 22.74
N SER A 248 -25.26 30.66 23.82
CA SER A 248 -25.45 30.20 25.22
C SER A 248 -26.86 29.70 25.59
N GLY A 249 -27.81 29.60 24.65
CA GLY A 249 -29.19 29.17 24.90
C GLY A 249 -29.49 27.70 24.61
N LYS A 250 -28.65 27.00 23.82
CA LYS A 250 -28.97 25.66 23.28
C LYS A 250 -28.63 24.51 24.22
N GLN A 251 -27.60 24.67 25.06
CA GLN A 251 -27.22 23.66 26.05
C GLN A 251 -28.30 23.47 27.14
N ASN A 252 -28.87 24.56 27.65
CA ASN A 252 -30.01 24.50 28.56
C ASN A 252 -31.24 23.87 27.90
N LEU A 253 -31.42 24.11 26.61
CA LEU A 253 -32.55 23.57 25.85
C LEU A 253 -32.44 22.06 25.66
N LEU A 254 -31.23 21.53 25.38
CA LEU A 254 -30.96 20.09 25.33
C LEU A 254 -31.08 19.43 26.71
N PHE A 255 -30.58 20.08 27.76
CA PHE A 255 -30.70 19.59 29.13
C PHE A 255 -32.16 19.48 29.56
N ASN A 256 -32.94 20.54 29.37
CA ASN A 256 -34.35 20.57 29.72
C ASN A 256 -35.16 19.52 28.93
N LEU A 257 -34.81 19.27 27.66
CA LEU A 257 -35.46 18.27 26.83
C LEU A 257 -35.15 16.85 27.32
N ALA A 258 -33.88 16.57 27.63
CA ALA A 258 -33.45 15.29 28.20
C ALA A 258 -34.09 15.02 29.57
N ASP A 259 -34.09 16.02 30.46
CA ASP A 259 -34.67 15.94 31.80
C ASP A 259 -36.18 15.66 31.76
N ALA A 260 -36.92 16.36 30.89
CA ALA A 260 -38.35 16.13 30.68
C ALA A 260 -38.64 14.70 30.20
N THR A 261 -37.87 14.20 29.22
CA THR A 261 -38.04 12.84 28.70
C THR A 261 -37.65 11.74 29.67
N LEU A 262 -36.66 11.98 30.54
CA LEU A 262 -36.25 11.00 31.57
C LEU A 262 -37.23 10.97 32.75
N THR A 263 -37.89 12.10 33.04
CA THR A 263 -38.89 12.21 34.12
C THR A 263 -40.22 11.52 33.76
N GLN A 264 -40.61 11.55 32.47
CA GLN A 264 -41.78 10.84 31.96
C GLN A 264 -41.45 10.08 30.66
N PRO A 265 -40.83 8.89 30.75
CA PRO A 265 -40.33 8.15 29.60
C PRO A 265 -41.46 7.63 28.68
N ASP A 266 -42.62 7.28 29.24
CA ASP A 266 -43.78 6.77 28.50
C ASP A 266 -44.81 7.85 28.16
N GLY A 267 -44.51 9.12 28.46
CA GLY A 267 -45.44 10.24 28.25
C GLY A 267 -45.54 10.66 26.78
N VAL A 268 -46.70 11.19 26.39
CA VAL A 268 -46.91 11.69 25.02
C VAL A 268 -46.04 12.92 24.79
N VAL A 269 -45.27 12.95 23.70
CA VAL A 269 -44.31 14.02 23.35
C VAL A 269 -44.91 15.43 23.48
N ARG A 270 -46.19 15.58 23.11
CA ARG A 270 -46.91 16.86 23.18
C ARG A 270 -47.04 17.39 24.61
N ASP A 271 -47.18 16.49 25.58
CA ASP A 271 -47.45 16.83 26.98
C ASP A 271 -46.17 16.84 27.82
N VAL A 272 -45.10 16.19 27.35
CA VAL A 272 -43.79 16.12 28.03
C VAL A 272 -42.79 17.13 27.49
N VAL A 273 -42.68 17.26 26.17
CA VAL A 273 -41.60 18.02 25.53
C VAL A 273 -42.00 19.47 25.25
N PHE A 274 -43.20 19.72 24.72
CA PHE A 274 -43.61 21.07 24.31
C PHE A 274 -43.87 22.09 25.43
N PRO A 275 -44.24 21.69 26.67
CA PRO A 275 -44.30 22.63 27.79
C PRO A 275 -42.92 23.14 28.22
N VAL A 276 -41.88 22.33 28.01
CA VAL A 276 -40.51 22.63 28.43
C VAL A 276 -39.73 23.34 27.32
N VAL A 277 -40.02 22.99 26.08
CA VAL A 277 -39.47 23.63 24.89
C VAL A 277 -40.59 23.85 23.87
N ASP A 278 -40.93 25.11 23.63
CA ASP A 278 -41.97 25.49 22.67
C ASP A 278 -41.81 24.82 21.28
N GLU A 279 -42.94 24.42 20.69
CA GLU A 279 -42.97 23.70 19.40
C GLU A 279 -42.34 24.55 18.27
N GLN A 280 -42.57 25.86 18.27
CA GLN A 280 -41.99 26.76 17.27
C GLN A 280 -40.47 26.85 17.43
N LYS A 281 -39.94 26.88 18.66
CA LYS A 281 -38.49 26.81 18.91
C LYS A 281 -37.86 25.50 18.41
N LEU A 282 -38.54 24.36 18.57
CA LEU A 282 -38.06 23.08 18.02
C LEU A 282 -38.13 23.05 16.49
N ARG A 283 -39.18 23.60 15.89
CA ARG A 283 -39.29 23.77 14.43
C ARG A 283 -38.19 24.69 13.91
N ASP A 284 -37.87 25.76 14.62
CA ASP A 284 -36.81 26.70 14.27
C ASP A 284 -35.42 26.04 14.39
N LEU A 285 -35.18 25.21 15.42
CA LEU A 285 -33.97 24.38 15.56
C LEU A 285 -33.82 23.35 14.44
N VAL A 286 -34.91 22.67 14.06
CA VAL A 286 -34.93 21.72 12.94
C VAL A 286 -34.72 22.45 11.61
N LYS A 287 -35.31 23.62 11.43
CA LYS A 287 -35.14 24.47 10.24
C LYS A 287 -33.73 25.02 10.16
N GLU A 288 -33.16 25.46 11.28
CA GLU A 288 -31.77 25.88 11.41
C GLU A 288 -30.83 24.73 11.06
N TRP A 289 -31.00 23.53 11.63
CA TRP A 289 -30.18 22.37 11.31
C TRP A 289 -30.29 21.94 9.84
N LYS A 290 -31.51 21.93 9.29
CA LYS A 290 -31.76 21.67 7.86
C LYS A 290 -31.12 22.74 6.96
N ALA A 291 -31.05 23.99 7.41
CA ALA A 291 -30.36 25.09 6.73
C ALA A 291 -28.83 25.04 6.93
N THR A 292 -28.34 24.47 8.03
CA THR A 292 -26.91 24.21 8.26
C THR A 292 -26.37 23.18 7.27
N GLY A 293 -27.18 22.26 6.74
CA GLY A 293 -26.73 21.32 5.68
C GLY A 293 -26.18 22.02 4.42
N PRO A 294 -26.95 22.89 3.75
CA PRO A 294 -26.48 23.71 2.64
C PRO A 294 -25.32 24.65 3.01
N THR A 295 -25.37 25.31 4.16
CA THR A 295 -24.30 26.20 4.64
C THR A 295 -23.01 25.42 4.91
N TYR A 296 -23.08 24.29 5.61
CA TYR A 296 -21.97 23.35 5.85
C TYR A 296 -21.35 22.90 4.54
N ARG A 297 -22.15 22.40 3.59
CA ARG A 297 -21.65 21.96 2.28
C ARG A 297 -20.95 23.08 1.53
N THR A 298 -21.48 24.30 1.59
CA THR A 298 -20.90 25.48 0.93
C THR A 298 -19.58 25.90 1.58
N THR A 299 -19.55 25.97 2.92
CA THR A 299 -18.33 26.29 3.69
C THR A 299 -17.27 25.20 3.47
N LEU A 300 -17.66 23.93 3.51
CA LEU A 300 -16.78 22.80 3.27
C LEU A 300 -16.15 22.84 1.87
N ARG A 301 -16.96 23.02 0.82
CA ARG A 301 -16.48 23.19 -0.57
C ARG A 301 -15.46 24.33 -0.66
N THR A 302 -15.73 25.45 0.01
CA THR A 302 -14.85 26.63 0.02
C THR A 302 -13.52 26.32 0.70
N VAL A 303 -13.53 25.69 1.88
CA VAL A 303 -12.31 25.33 2.61
C VAL A 303 -11.49 24.30 1.82
N ILE A 304 -12.12 23.31 1.20
CA ILE A 304 -11.44 22.34 0.33
C ILE A 304 -10.77 23.05 -0.85
N ARG A 305 -11.50 23.92 -1.56
CA ARG A 305 -10.96 24.67 -2.71
C ARG A 305 -9.73 25.49 -2.33
N ASN A 306 -9.82 26.24 -1.23
CA ASN A 306 -8.72 27.08 -0.75
C ASN A 306 -7.49 26.25 -0.33
N SER A 307 -7.73 25.12 0.36
CA SER A 307 -6.69 24.19 0.78
C SER A 307 -5.96 23.57 -0.43
N TYR A 308 -6.72 23.12 -1.43
CA TYR A 308 -6.17 22.59 -2.67
C TYR A 308 -5.34 23.65 -3.41
N GLN A 309 -5.90 24.83 -3.68
CA GLN A 309 -5.19 25.91 -4.39
C GLN A 309 -3.92 26.38 -3.67
N GLY A 310 -3.98 26.55 -2.34
CA GLY A 310 -2.89 27.14 -1.58
C GLY A 310 -1.71 26.20 -1.31
N HIS A 311 -2.00 24.91 -1.07
CA HIS A 311 -0.99 23.95 -0.63
C HIS A 311 -0.82 22.79 -1.62
N TYR A 312 -1.88 22.04 -1.91
CA TYR A 312 -1.76 20.76 -2.60
C TYR A 312 -1.58 20.87 -4.11
N ARG A 313 -2.05 21.94 -4.74
CA ARG A 313 -1.85 22.22 -6.17
C ARG A 313 -0.36 22.37 -6.55
N ARG A 314 0.53 22.57 -5.58
CA ARG A 314 2.00 22.56 -5.81
C ARG A 314 2.59 21.16 -5.95
N MET A 315 1.89 20.14 -5.43
CA MET A 315 2.35 18.75 -5.37
C MET A 315 1.70 17.89 -6.45
N VAL A 316 0.37 17.98 -6.56
CA VAL A 316 -0.44 17.10 -7.38
C VAL A 316 -0.05 17.11 -8.87
N PRO A 317 0.16 18.26 -9.53
CA PRO A 317 0.65 18.31 -10.91
C PRO A 317 1.90 17.49 -11.17
N THR A 318 2.91 17.62 -10.30
CA THR A 318 4.19 16.93 -10.44
C THR A 318 4.02 15.42 -10.31
N LEU A 319 3.16 14.97 -9.38
CA LEU A 319 2.80 13.55 -9.25
C LEU A 319 2.05 13.04 -10.48
N LEU A 320 1.07 13.79 -10.98
CA LEU A 320 0.31 13.40 -12.16
C LEU A 320 1.17 13.34 -13.43
N ALA A 321 2.19 14.20 -13.54
CA ALA A 321 3.14 14.19 -14.65
C ALA A 321 4.11 13.00 -14.55
N ALA A 322 4.59 12.66 -13.35
CA ALA A 322 5.53 11.58 -13.12
C ALA A 322 4.89 10.18 -13.23
N LEU A 323 3.60 10.05 -12.94
CA LEU A 323 2.87 8.78 -12.94
C LEU A 323 2.06 8.60 -14.24
N GLN A 324 2.25 7.46 -14.89
CA GLN A 324 1.52 7.10 -16.10
C GLN A 324 0.34 6.18 -15.75
N PHE A 325 -0.85 6.77 -15.68
CA PHE A 325 -2.09 6.05 -15.41
C PHE A 325 -2.62 5.35 -16.66
N ARG A 326 -3.21 4.17 -16.48
CA ARG A 326 -3.85 3.36 -17.51
C ARG A 326 -5.10 2.69 -16.95
N SER A 327 -5.99 2.25 -17.83
CA SER A 327 -7.16 1.44 -17.50
C SER A 327 -7.43 0.48 -18.65
N ASN A 328 -7.87 -0.74 -18.33
CA ASN A 328 -8.26 -1.74 -19.35
C ASN A 328 -9.77 -1.74 -19.58
N ASN A 329 -10.49 -0.89 -18.84
CA ASN A 329 -11.95 -0.88 -18.79
C ASN A 329 -12.48 0.42 -19.39
N ASP A 330 -13.16 0.32 -20.54
CA ASP A 330 -13.76 1.47 -21.22
C ASP A 330 -14.75 2.24 -20.33
N ARG A 331 -15.37 1.58 -19.34
CA ARG A 331 -16.25 2.23 -18.35
C ARG A 331 -15.55 3.32 -17.54
N HIS A 332 -14.24 3.23 -17.39
CA HIS A 332 -13.42 4.18 -16.62
C HIS A 332 -12.66 5.18 -17.48
N ARG A 333 -12.87 5.13 -18.80
CA ARG A 333 -12.35 6.10 -19.75
C ARG A 333 -12.67 7.57 -19.39
N PRO A 334 -13.86 7.93 -18.87
CA PRO A 334 -14.12 9.31 -18.44
C PRO A 334 -13.15 9.83 -17.37
N VAL A 335 -12.65 8.97 -16.49
CA VAL A 335 -11.65 9.36 -15.49
C VAL A 335 -10.28 9.60 -16.15
N MET A 336 -9.92 8.79 -17.15
CA MET A 336 -8.69 8.99 -17.92
C MET A 336 -8.74 10.31 -18.70
N ASP A 337 -9.85 10.56 -19.40
CA ASP A 337 -10.08 11.80 -20.16
C ASP A 337 -10.05 13.03 -19.24
N ALA A 338 -10.63 12.91 -18.03
CA ALA A 338 -10.56 13.96 -17.01
C ALA A 338 -9.13 14.26 -16.57
N LEU A 339 -8.28 13.24 -16.38
CA LEU A 339 -6.88 13.45 -16.01
C LEU A 339 -6.09 14.12 -17.12
N ASP A 340 -6.34 13.75 -18.38
CA ASP A 340 -5.71 14.40 -19.53
C ASP A 340 -6.13 15.88 -19.63
N LEU A 341 -7.41 16.18 -19.42
CA LEU A 341 -7.90 17.56 -19.33
C LEU A 341 -7.22 18.32 -18.17
N VAL A 342 -7.14 17.75 -16.97
CA VAL A 342 -6.47 18.36 -15.81
C VAL A 342 -4.99 18.65 -16.11
N LYS A 343 -4.29 17.72 -16.77
CA LYS A 343 -2.89 17.90 -17.19
C LYS A 343 -2.74 19.04 -18.20
N ARG A 344 -3.60 19.11 -19.23
CA ARG A 344 -3.57 20.18 -20.25
C ARG A 344 -3.74 21.58 -19.65
N PHE A 345 -4.58 21.70 -18.61
CA PHE A 345 -4.90 22.99 -18.01
C PHE A 345 -4.09 23.32 -16.75
N VAL A 346 -3.09 22.52 -16.38
CA VAL A 346 -2.45 22.60 -15.07
C VAL A 346 -1.82 23.96 -14.77
N ASP A 347 -1.11 24.52 -15.75
CA ASP A 347 -0.39 25.82 -15.67
C ASP A 347 -1.24 27.01 -16.11
N THR A 348 -2.47 26.77 -16.55
CA THR A 348 -3.36 27.85 -16.95
C THR A 348 -3.95 28.58 -15.74
N LYS A 349 -4.36 29.84 -15.94
CA LYS A 349 -5.03 30.65 -14.91
C LYS A 349 -6.54 30.76 -15.13
N VAL A 350 -7.11 29.95 -16.02
CA VAL A 350 -8.55 30.02 -16.33
C VAL A 350 -9.38 29.62 -15.10
N HIS A 351 -10.48 30.33 -14.87
CA HIS A 351 -11.42 30.01 -13.80
C HIS A 351 -12.31 28.84 -14.18
N THR A 352 -12.78 28.86 -15.43
CA THR A 352 -13.62 27.84 -16.05
C THR A 352 -12.93 27.26 -17.26
N PHE A 353 -13.29 26.03 -17.62
CA PHE A 353 -12.87 25.48 -18.90
C PHE A 353 -13.51 26.26 -20.07
N PRO A 354 -12.77 26.43 -21.19
CA PRO A 354 -13.34 26.94 -22.43
C PRO A 354 -14.59 26.17 -22.86
N PRO A 355 -15.57 26.83 -23.51
CA PRO A 355 -16.85 26.21 -23.85
C PRO A 355 -16.77 25.13 -24.95
N ASP A 356 -15.67 25.11 -25.69
CA ASP A 356 -15.34 24.16 -26.74
C ASP A 356 -14.64 22.89 -26.21
N GLU A 357 -14.25 22.89 -24.94
CA GLU A 357 -13.68 21.69 -24.30
C GLU A 357 -14.78 20.69 -23.95
N ASP A 358 -14.56 19.43 -24.29
CA ASP A 358 -15.36 18.32 -23.80
C ASP A 358 -14.90 17.97 -22.38
N VAL A 359 -15.77 18.22 -21.39
CA VAL A 359 -15.46 18.05 -19.97
C VAL A 359 -16.31 16.91 -19.41
N PRO A 360 -15.74 15.70 -19.21
CA PRO A 360 -16.53 14.55 -18.78
C PRO A 360 -17.00 14.73 -17.34
N LEU A 361 -18.31 14.89 -17.14
CA LEU A 361 -18.92 15.01 -15.82
C LEU A 361 -19.31 13.63 -15.26
N ASP A 362 -19.87 12.76 -16.10
CA ASP A 362 -20.35 11.44 -15.70
C ASP A 362 -19.21 10.48 -15.40
N GLY A 363 -19.35 9.72 -14.31
CA GLY A 363 -18.29 8.88 -13.80
C GLY A 363 -17.20 9.63 -13.01
N VAL A 364 -17.00 10.92 -13.27
CA VAL A 364 -15.95 11.78 -12.69
C VAL A 364 -16.48 12.63 -11.53
N VAL A 365 -17.46 13.50 -11.78
CA VAL A 365 -18.00 14.42 -10.78
C VAL A 365 -19.18 13.79 -10.04
N ARG A 366 -19.04 13.61 -8.73
CA ARG A 366 -20.04 12.95 -7.87
C ARG A 366 -20.30 13.73 -6.58
N GLY A 367 -21.39 13.36 -5.90
CA GLY A 367 -21.67 13.78 -4.53
C GLY A 367 -21.61 15.30 -4.32
N LEU A 368 -20.74 15.74 -3.41
CA LEU A 368 -20.58 17.13 -3.01
C LEU A 368 -20.33 18.09 -4.19
N TRP A 369 -19.70 17.62 -5.27
CA TRP A 369 -19.25 18.48 -6.36
C TRP A 369 -20.24 18.62 -7.51
N ARG A 370 -21.23 17.73 -7.62
CA ARG A 370 -22.08 17.62 -8.83
C ARG A 370 -22.79 18.91 -9.20
N GLU A 371 -23.33 19.62 -8.20
CA GLU A 371 -23.99 20.91 -8.39
C GLU A 371 -22.99 22.07 -8.38
N ALA A 372 -21.92 21.98 -7.59
CA ALA A 372 -20.97 23.06 -7.37
C ALA A 372 -19.94 23.24 -8.48
N VAL A 373 -19.79 22.23 -9.36
CA VAL A 373 -18.87 22.30 -10.50
C VAL A 373 -19.41 23.19 -11.61
N MET A 374 -20.73 23.39 -11.67
CA MET A 374 -21.38 24.20 -12.69
C MET A 374 -21.58 25.62 -12.16
N GLU A 375 -21.22 26.61 -12.96
CA GLU A 375 -21.47 28.02 -12.69
C GLU A 375 -21.98 28.73 -13.95
N LYS A 376 -22.73 29.81 -13.75
CA LYS A 376 -23.26 30.63 -14.86
C LYS A 376 -22.27 31.74 -15.18
N ASP A 377 -21.93 31.90 -16.47
CA ASP A 377 -21.18 33.07 -16.93
C ASP A 377 -22.04 34.35 -16.87
N ALA A 378 -21.44 35.50 -17.18
CA ALA A 378 -22.12 36.80 -17.20
C ALA A 378 -23.34 36.86 -18.17
N VAL A 379 -23.43 35.90 -19.10
CA VAL A 379 -24.49 35.78 -20.11
C VAL A 379 -25.49 34.66 -19.73
N GLY A 380 -25.35 34.05 -18.54
CA GLY A 380 -26.24 32.99 -18.06
C GLY A 380 -25.99 31.61 -18.67
N ARG A 381 -24.85 31.38 -19.33
CA ARG A 381 -24.48 30.08 -19.89
C ARG A 381 -23.73 29.24 -18.86
N ASP A 382 -23.96 27.93 -18.89
CA ASP A 382 -23.27 26.99 -18.02
C ASP A 382 -21.78 26.88 -18.37
N ARG A 383 -20.95 26.90 -17.33
CA ARG A 383 -19.50 26.75 -17.39
C ARG A 383 -19.05 25.81 -16.29
N VAL A 384 -18.02 25.02 -16.59
CA VAL A 384 -17.43 24.09 -15.63
C VAL A 384 -16.28 24.80 -14.90
N ASN A 385 -16.42 24.96 -13.59
CA ASN A 385 -15.40 25.52 -12.71
C ASN A 385 -14.18 24.58 -12.65
N ARG A 386 -13.03 25.04 -13.16
CA ARG A 386 -11.84 24.20 -13.35
C ARG A 386 -11.34 23.62 -12.04
N VAL A 387 -11.20 24.44 -11.00
CA VAL A 387 -10.61 24.02 -9.72
C VAL A 387 -11.53 23.01 -9.02
N THR A 388 -12.83 23.23 -9.08
CA THR A 388 -13.82 22.29 -8.54
C THR A 388 -13.78 20.96 -9.29
N TYR A 389 -13.63 21.02 -10.61
CA TYR A 389 -13.50 19.84 -11.44
C TYR A 389 -12.21 19.05 -11.18
N GLU A 390 -11.05 19.74 -11.07
CA GLU A 390 -9.76 19.12 -10.72
C GLU A 390 -9.86 18.32 -9.42
N ILE A 391 -10.50 18.88 -8.38
CA ILE A 391 -10.70 18.20 -7.09
C ILE A 391 -11.58 16.96 -7.26
N ALA A 392 -12.68 17.07 -7.99
CA ALA A 392 -13.57 15.94 -8.26
C ALA A 392 -12.87 14.84 -9.08
N ALA A 393 -12.07 15.20 -10.07
CA ALA A 393 -11.30 14.27 -10.88
C ALA A 393 -10.24 13.52 -10.04
N LEU A 394 -9.60 14.21 -9.09
CA LEU A 394 -8.67 13.59 -8.14
C LEU A 394 -9.37 12.61 -7.20
N GLU A 395 -10.54 12.97 -6.66
CA GLU A 395 -11.36 12.04 -5.86
C GLU A 395 -11.75 10.80 -6.67
N ALA A 396 -12.17 10.98 -7.92
CA ALA A 396 -12.49 9.87 -8.82
C ALA A 396 -11.28 8.98 -9.08
N LEU A 397 -10.11 9.56 -9.40
CA LEU A 397 -8.86 8.82 -9.59
C LEU A 397 -8.50 8.01 -8.34
N ARG A 398 -8.56 8.61 -7.16
CA ARG A 398 -8.26 7.93 -5.88
C ARG A 398 -9.11 6.67 -5.73
N GLU A 399 -10.42 6.77 -5.93
CA GLU A 399 -11.29 5.59 -5.80
C GLU A 399 -10.97 4.52 -6.84
N ARG A 400 -10.61 4.90 -8.08
CA ARG A 400 -10.26 3.92 -9.13
C ARG A 400 -8.91 3.25 -8.93
N LEU A 401 -7.93 3.95 -8.38
CA LEU A 401 -6.64 3.36 -7.99
C LEU A 401 -6.82 2.31 -6.88
N ARG A 402 -7.67 2.60 -5.88
CA ARG A 402 -7.90 1.69 -4.74
C ARG A 402 -8.54 0.36 -5.14
N CYS A 403 -9.27 0.33 -6.25
CA CYS A 403 -9.89 -0.88 -6.79
C CYS A 403 -9.20 -1.41 -8.06
N LYS A 404 -7.98 -0.93 -8.39
CA LYS A 404 -7.21 -1.31 -9.59
C LYS A 404 -7.93 -1.14 -10.95
N GLU A 405 -9.01 -0.36 -11.00
CA GLU A 405 -9.67 -0.01 -12.27
C GLU A 405 -8.84 1.00 -13.06
N VAL A 406 -8.06 1.81 -12.32
CA VAL A 406 -6.93 2.55 -12.86
C VAL A 406 -5.67 1.98 -12.22
N TRP A 407 -4.66 1.73 -13.05
CA TRP A 407 -3.36 1.21 -12.65
C TRP A 407 -2.25 2.12 -13.18
N VAL A 408 -1.02 1.92 -12.69
CA VAL A 408 0.13 2.78 -13.00
C VAL A 408 1.24 1.97 -13.63
N VAL A 409 1.73 2.42 -14.78
CA VAL A 409 2.84 1.78 -15.50
C VAL A 409 4.09 1.80 -14.62
N GLY A 410 4.77 0.66 -14.53
CA GLY A 410 5.99 0.52 -13.73
C GLY A 410 5.74 0.35 -12.22
N ALA A 411 4.49 0.25 -11.77
CA ALA A 411 4.15 -0.07 -10.39
C ALA A 411 4.26 -1.59 -10.10
N ASN A 412 4.14 -1.99 -8.83
CA ASN A 412 4.00 -3.41 -8.45
C ASN A 412 2.67 -3.68 -7.74
N ARG A 413 2.33 -2.94 -6.68
CA ARG A 413 1.02 -3.01 -6.03
C ARG A 413 -0.07 -2.47 -6.93
N TYR A 414 0.21 -1.38 -7.64
CA TYR A 414 -0.73 -0.71 -8.55
C TYR A 414 -0.49 -1.07 -10.02
N ARG A 415 0.09 -2.24 -10.30
CA ARG A 415 0.32 -2.74 -11.66
C ARG A 415 -0.98 -3.10 -12.37
N ASN A 416 -0.88 -3.33 -13.68
CA ASN A 416 -1.97 -3.84 -14.50
C ASN A 416 -2.59 -5.09 -13.85
N PRO A 417 -3.90 -5.11 -13.54
CA PRO A 417 -4.54 -6.27 -12.92
C PRO A 417 -4.52 -7.51 -13.81
N ASP A 418 -4.43 -7.37 -15.13
CA ASP A 418 -4.35 -8.52 -16.03
C ASP A 418 -3.02 -9.29 -15.85
N ASP A 419 -1.96 -8.61 -15.40
CA ASP A 419 -0.66 -9.23 -15.08
C ASP A 419 -0.74 -10.10 -13.80
N ASP A 420 -1.82 -10.00 -13.02
CA ASP A 420 -2.07 -10.85 -11.85
C ASP A 420 -2.68 -12.22 -12.25
N LEU A 421 -3.04 -12.39 -13.54
CA LEU A 421 -3.69 -13.58 -14.07
C LEU A 421 -2.78 -14.30 -15.09
N PRO A 422 -2.90 -15.63 -15.23
CA PRO A 422 -2.20 -16.35 -16.29
C PRO A 422 -2.70 -15.92 -17.67
N ALA A 423 -1.81 -15.40 -18.52
CA ALA A 423 -2.14 -14.99 -19.88
C ALA A 423 -2.58 -16.15 -20.80
N ASP A 424 -2.23 -17.37 -20.42
CA ASP A 424 -2.53 -18.64 -21.09
C ASP A 424 -3.71 -19.38 -20.44
N PHE A 425 -4.48 -18.74 -19.56
CA PHE A 425 -5.61 -19.35 -18.86
C PHE A 425 -6.59 -20.03 -19.80
N ASP A 426 -7.01 -19.38 -20.89
CA ASP A 426 -8.00 -19.96 -21.81
C ASP A 426 -7.47 -21.21 -22.53
N LEU A 427 -6.17 -21.23 -22.85
CA LEU A 427 -5.51 -22.36 -23.49
C LEU A 427 -5.33 -23.53 -22.51
N ASN A 428 -4.93 -23.22 -21.27
CA ASN A 428 -4.54 -24.20 -20.25
C ASN A 428 -5.61 -24.43 -19.18
N ARG A 429 -6.84 -23.93 -19.39
CA ARG A 429 -7.96 -23.97 -18.42
C ARG A 429 -8.13 -25.35 -17.80
N LYS A 430 -8.11 -26.40 -18.62
CA LYS A 430 -8.30 -27.78 -18.14
C LYS A 430 -7.20 -28.23 -17.18
N ASP A 431 -5.96 -27.87 -17.46
CA ASP A 431 -4.82 -28.28 -16.66
C ASP A 431 -4.73 -27.48 -15.35
N TYR A 432 -5.06 -26.18 -15.38
CA TYR A 432 -5.17 -25.38 -14.16
C TYR A 432 -6.25 -25.90 -13.22
N TYR A 433 -7.44 -26.20 -13.73
CA TYR A 433 -8.52 -26.76 -12.91
C TYR A 433 -8.13 -28.12 -12.32
N ARG A 434 -7.46 -28.97 -13.11
CA ARG A 434 -6.94 -30.25 -12.62
C ARG A 434 -5.90 -30.05 -11.51
N ALA A 435 -4.96 -29.13 -11.68
CA ALA A 435 -3.91 -28.85 -10.69
C ALA A 435 -4.48 -28.29 -9.37
N LEU A 436 -5.57 -27.51 -9.44
CA LEU A 436 -6.29 -26.99 -8.28
C LEU A 436 -7.32 -27.96 -7.70
N ASN A 437 -7.48 -29.15 -8.30
CA ASN A 437 -8.51 -30.13 -7.96
C ASN A 437 -9.94 -29.54 -8.01
N LEU A 438 -10.21 -28.68 -8.99
CA LEU A 438 -11.50 -28.03 -9.21
C LEU A 438 -12.22 -28.63 -10.43
N PRO A 439 -13.57 -28.77 -10.39
CA PRO A 439 -14.34 -29.20 -11.56
C PRO A 439 -14.46 -28.06 -12.58
N LEU A 440 -14.49 -28.40 -13.87
CA LEU A 440 -14.69 -27.42 -14.95
C LEU A 440 -16.08 -26.78 -14.95
N ASP A 441 -17.05 -27.51 -14.41
CA ASP A 441 -18.44 -27.10 -14.31
C ASP A 441 -18.69 -26.34 -12.99
N ALA A 442 -19.21 -25.12 -13.12
CA ALA A 442 -19.44 -24.23 -12.00
C ALA A 442 -20.58 -24.72 -11.10
N GLU A 443 -21.63 -25.32 -11.68
CA GLU A 443 -22.78 -25.84 -10.91
C GLU A 443 -22.35 -27.00 -10.02
N ARG A 444 -21.54 -27.92 -10.55
CA ARG A 444 -20.93 -28.99 -9.75
C ARG A 444 -20.09 -28.46 -8.60
N PHE A 445 -19.22 -27.46 -8.85
CA PHE A 445 -18.42 -26.85 -7.78
C PHE A 445 -19.30 -26.28 -6.66
N ILE A 446 -20.35 -25.53 -7.03
CA ILE A 446 -21.27 -24.91 -6.08
C ILE A 446 -22.01 -25.99 -5.27
N ALA A 447 -22.50 -27.05 -5.92
CA ALA A 447 -23.21 -28.14 -5.25
C ALA A 447 -22.31 -28.89 -4.26
N ASP A 448 -21.08 -29.22 -4.67
CA ASP A 448 -20.09 -29.90 -3.82
C ASP A 448 -19.74 -29.04 -2.59
N LEU A 449 -19.53 -27.73 -2.79
CA LEU A 449 -19.25 -26.79 -1.70
C LEU A 449 -20.44 -26.64 -0.73
N GLN A 450 -21.67 -26.55 -1.25
CA GLN A 450 -22.88 -26.48 -0.42
C GLN A 450 -23.07 -27.75 0.42
N ALA A 451 -22.79 -28.91 -0.15
CA ALA A 451 -22.83 -30.18 0.56
C ALA A 451 -21.78 -30.23 1.68
N GLU A 452 -20.53 -29.86 1.38
CA GLU A 452 -19.44 -29.80 2.37
C GLU A 452 -19.76 -28.84 3.53
N MET A 453 -20.26 -27.64 3.21
CA MET A 453 -20.71 -26.67 4.22
C MET A 453 -21.84 -27.24 5.08
N GLY A 454 -22.82 -27.92 4.45
CA GLY A 454 -23.93 -28.56 5.14
C GLY A 454 -23.49 -29.69 6.09
N ASP A 455 -22.58 -30.54 5.64
CA ASP A 455 -22.01 -31.65 6.41
C ASP A 455 -21.14 -31.15 7.57
N THR A 456 -20.33 -30.12 7.32
CA THR A 456 -19.51 -29.47 8.34
C THR A 456 -20.37 -28.82 9.41
N LEU A 457 -21.42 -28.09 9.02
CA LEU A 457 -22.37 -27.48 9.95
C LEU A 457 -23.11 -28.55 10.76
N SER A 458 -23.55 -29.63 10.11
CA SER A 458 -24.22 -30.75 10.77
C SER A 458 -23.31 -31.46 11.78
N THR A 459 -22.03 -31.62 11.43
CA THR A 459 -21.01 -32.22 12.31
C THR A 459 -20.70 -31.30 13.49
N PHE A 460 -20.55 -30.00 13.24
CA PHE A 460 -20.39 -29.00 14.29
C PHE A 460 -21.58 -29.01 15.25
N MET A 461 -22.82 -29.00 14.75
CA MET A 461 -24.02 -29.08 15.57
C MET A 461 -24.07 -30.37 16.39
N LYS A 462 -23.75 -31.53 15.81
CA LYS A 462 -23.68 -32.82 16.54
C LYS A 462 -22.64 -32.82 17.66
N LYS A 463 -21.47 -32.21 17.44
CA LYS A 463 -20.38 -32.11 18.44
C LYS A 463 -20.69 -31.07 19.52
N SER A 464 -21.32 -29.96 19.17
CA SER A 464 -21.71 -28.87 20.07
C SER A 464 -22.98 -29.19 20.89
N CYS A 465 -23.88 -30.02 20.35
CA CYS A 465 -25.12 -30.46 21.02
C CYS A 465 -24.97 -31.66 21.96
N ARG A 466 -23.80 -31.87 22.60
CA ARG A 466 -23.77 -32.74 23.81
C ARG A 466 -24.53 -32.14 25.00
N ARG A 467 -24.91 -30.86 24.94
CA ARG A 467 -25.65 -30.14 26.00
C ARG A 467 -27.09 -29.73 25.64
N CYS A 468 -27.53 -29.91 24.40
CA CYS A 468 -28.86 -29.49 23.93
C CYS A 468 -29.58 -30.65 23.22
N ARG A 469 -30.39 -31.43 23.95
CA ARG A 469 -31.09 -32.61 23.39
C ARG A 469 -32.35 -32.28 22.55
N ASN A 470 -32.76 -31.02 22.44
CA ASN A 470 -34.08 -30.66 21.88
C ASN A 470 -34.07 -29.61 20.74
N ALA A 471 -32.96 -29.42 20.02
CA ALA A 471 -32.95 -28.52 18.87
C ALA A 471 -33.34 -29.27 17.58
N SER A 472 -34.45 -28.89 16.93
CA SER A 472 -34.79 -29.34 15.57
C SER A 472 -34.97 -28.12 14.66
N ILE A 473 -34.34 -28.16 13.48
CA ILE A 473 -34.43 -27.10 12.46
C ILE A 473 -35.45 -27.55 11.40
N ARG A 474 -36.52 -26.78 11.21
CA ARG A 474 -37.41 -26.92 10.05
C ARG A 474 -37.07 -25.87 9.01
N ARG A 475 -36.82 -26.31 7.75
CA ARG A 475 -36.74 -25.40 6.60
C ARG A 475 -38.11 -24.76 6.38
N LYS A 476 -38.18 -23.43 6.39
CA LYS A 476 -39.35 -22.68 5.91
C LYS A 476 -39.06 -22.27 4.47
N THR A 477 -39.82 -22.80 3.52
CA THR A 477 -39.84 -22.33 2.12
C THR A 477 -40.67 -21.05 2.06
N SER A 478 -39.99 -19.90 2.07
CA SER A 478 -40.60 -18.59 1.78
C SER A 478 -39.53 -17.66 1.20
N GLN A 479 -39.90 -16.92 0.17
CA GLN A 479 -39.01 -16.32 -0.83
C GLN A 479 -38.31 -15.01 -0.42
N PHE A 480 -38.38 -14.57 0.84
CA PHE A 480 -37.72 -13.32 1.27
C PHE A 480 -37.20 -13.38 2.70
N ASP A 481 -35.94 -12.92 2.82
CA ASP A 481 -35.13 -12.49 3.96
C ASP A 481 -34.57 -13.47 5.01
N TRP A 482 -33.29 -13.19 5.30
CA TRP A 482 -32.32 -13.94 6.08
C TRP A 482 -32.31 -13.42 7.53
N LEU A 483 -32.78 -14.23 8.47
CA LEU A 483 -32.30 -14.38 9.86
C LEU A 483 -33.34 -15.22 10.61
N THR A 484 -32.96 -16.43 11.03
CA THR A 484 -33.81 -17.27 11.88
C THR A 484 -33.58 -16.88 13.35
N GLU A 485 -34.62 -16.38 14.01
CA GLU A 485 -34.65 -16.18 15.45
C GLU A 485 -34.61 -17.55 16.16
N ILE A 486 -33.61 -17.76 17.03
CA ILE A 486 -33.58 -18.94 17.92
C ILE A 486 -34.36 -18.56 19.18
N SER A 487 -35.66 -18.81 19.20
CA SER A 487 -36.46 -18.71 20.42
C SER A 487 -36.36 -20.03 21.20
N ALA A 488 -35.77 -19.97 22.38
CA ALA A 488 -35.88 -21.02 23.38
C ALA A 488 -37.27 -20.94 24.00
N VAL A 489 -38.11 -21.93 23.77
CA VAL A 489 -39.41 -22.06 24.46
C VAL A 489 -39.13 -22.36 25.94
N PRO A 490 -39.62 -21.58 26.91
CA PRO A 490 -39.54 -21.95 28.32
C PRO A 490 -40.44 -23.16 28.56
N ALA A 491 -39.91 -24.15 29.26
CA ALA A 491 -40.70 -25.28 29.72
C ALA A 491 -41.77 -24.80 30.72
N TYR A 492 -43.04 -24.79 30.28
CA TYR A 492 -44.14 -24.98 31.21
C TYR A 492 -44.46 -26.48 31.22
N ASN A 493 -44.05 -27.14 32.31
CA ASN A 493 -44.61 -28.43 32.71
C ASN A 493 -46.05 -28.20 33.20
N LEU A 494 -46.90 -29.23 33.02
CA LEU A 494 -48.18 -29.51 33.69
C LEU A 494 -48.75 -28.44 34.64
#